data_AF-A0A183LU22-F1
#
_entry.id   AF-A0A183LU22-F1
#
_cell.length_a   1.000
_cell.length_b   1.000
_cell.length_c   1.000
_cell.angle_alpha   90.00
_cell.angle_beta   90.00
_cell.angle_gamma   90.00
#
_symmetry.space_group_name_H-M   'P 1'
#
loop_
_entity.id
_entity.type
_entity.pdbx_description
1 polymer ?
#
loop_
_entity_poly.entity_id
_entity_poly.type
_entity_poly.pdbx_seq_one_letter_code
_entity_poly.pdbx_strand_id
1 'polypeptide(L)'
;FIVLSCIDLYRLTNQIICLYSIHSGKNDDVFIYFTDHGAPGLIAFPDDDLHAKQFMATLKYLHNHKRYSKLVIYIEACESGSMFQGILPSNLNIYATTAASPTESSYGTFCDDPKIPSCLADLYSYDWIVDSQTHQLTRRTLDQQYREVKRETDLSHVQRYGDKVSTYKIHHIRHSRFGNDRQCCTANLTIEQVLM
;
A
#
# COMPACT_ATOMS: atom_id res chain seq x y z
N PHE A 1 -6.41 -11.10 1.67
CA PHE A 1 -5.68 -9.85 1.93
C PHE A 1 -4.77 -10.07 3.13
N ILE A 2 -3.56 -9.52 3.09
CA ILE A 2 -2.85 -9.15 4.31
C ILE A 2 -2.89 -7.64 4.28
N VAL A 3 -3.88 -7.05 4.94
CA VAL A 3 -3.88 -5.60 5.16
C VAL A 3 -2.95 -5.38 6.34
N LEU A 4 -1.76 -4.88 6.05
CA LEU A 4 -0.91 -4.30 7.09
C LEU A 4 -1.45 -2.90 7.39
N SER A 5 -2.58 -2.81 8.10
CA SER A 5 -2.85 -1.58 8.84
C SER A 5 -1.82 -1.57 9.97
N CYS A 6 -0.86 -0.66 9.90
CA CYS A 6 0.23 -0.51 10.87
C CYS A 6 -0.26 -0.07 12.27
N ILE A 7 -1.55 -0.14 12.55
CA ILE A 7 -2.16 0.21 13.84
C ILE A 7 -1.92 -0.88 14.90
N ASP A 8 -1.66 -2.15 14.52
CA ASP A 8 -1.36 -3.25 15.46
C ASP A 8 0.13 -3.65 15.48
N LEU A 9 1.06 -2.70 15.34
CA LEU A 9 2.51 -2.95 15.27
C LEU A 9 3.27 -2.90 16.60
N TYR A 10 2.58 -2.78 17.74
CA TYR A 10 3.19 -2.47 19.05
C TYR A 10 4.16 -3.52 19.65
N ARG A 11 4.60 -4.57 18.93
CA ARG A 11 5.45 -5.61 19.54
C ARG A 11 6.53 -6.29 18.71
N LEU A 12 6.82 -5.85 17.48
CA LEU A 12 7.92 -6.45 16.70
C LEU A 12 8.92 -5.36 16.30
N THR A 13 10.04 -5.35 17.01
CA THR A 13 11.15 -4.38 16.96
C THR A 13 11.95 -4.37 15.66
N ASN A 14 11.36 -4.76 14.52
CA ASN A 14 11.96 -4.60 13.20
C ASN A 14 10.85 -4.60 12.15
N GLN A 15 10.65 -3.46 11.47
CA GLN A 15 9.67 -3.29 10.39
C GLN A 15 9.84 -4.33 9.26
N ILE A 16 11.08 -4.76 9.03
CA ILE A 16 11.43 -5.83 8.09
C ILE A 16 10.80 -7.17 8.50
N ILE A 17 10.69 -7.47 9.79
CA ILE A 17 10.15 -8.74 10.29
C ILE A 17 8.67 -8.92 9.88
N CYS A 18 7.89 -7.84 9.77
CA CYS A 18 6.48 -7.93 9.36
C CYS A 18 6.29 -8.23 7.87
N LEU A 19 7.18 -7.74 7.00
CA LEU A 19 7.19 -8.16 5.59
C LEU A 19 7.70 -9.61 5.44
N TYR A 20 8.62 -10.05 6.31
CA TYR A 20 9.10 -11.43 6.35
C TYR A 20 8.08 -12.41 6.94
N SER A 21 7.19 -11.95 7.84
CA SER A 21 6.15 -12.78 8.46
C SER A 21 4.97 -13.07 7.52
N ILE A 22 4.89 -12.38 6.38
CA ILE A 22 3.97 -12.70 5.28
C ILE A 22 4.25 -14.14 4.84
N HIS A 23 3.39 -15.06 5.27
CA HIS A 23 3.39 -16.45 4.82
C HIS A 23 2.71 -16.54 3.46
N SER A 24 3.42 -16.09 2.43
CA SER A 24 3.02 -16.17 1.03
C SER A 24 4.07 -16.96 0.23
N GLY A 25 3.60 -17.62 -0.82
CA GLY A 25 4.40 -18.37 -1.76
C GLY A 25 4.28 -17.84 -3.19
N LYS A 26 4.94 -18.54 -4.11
CA LYS A 26 5.08 -18.14 -5.53
C LYS A 26 3.77 -17.98 -6.31
N ASN A 27 2.65 -18.44 -5.75
CA ASN A 27 1.33 -18.41 -6.37
C ASN A 27 0.38 -17.39 -5.71
N ASP A 28 0.84 -16.72 -4.66
CA ASP A 28 0.02 -15.77 -3.91
C ASP A 28 0.25 -14.36 -4.43
N ASP A 29 -0.84 -13.68 -4.76
CA ASP A 29 -0.82 -12.26 -5.08
C ASP A 29 -0.93 -11.47 -3.76
N VAL A 30 -0.02 -10.52 -3.53
CA VAL A 30 0.10 -9.76 -2.28
C VAL A 30 -0.26 -8.30 -2.53
N PHE A 31 -0.96 -7.68 -1.58
CA PHE A 31 -1.27 -6.25 -1.56
C PHE A 31 -0.69 -5.64 -0.28
N ILE A 32 0.07 -4.56 -0.41
CA ILE A 32 0.61 -3.77 0.69
C ILE A 32 -0.01 -2.37 0.57
N TYR A 33 -0.52 -1.86 1.67
CA TYR A 33 -0.97 -0.49 1.78
C TYR A 33 -0.28 0.13 2.99
N PHE A 34 0.31 1.31 2.80
CA PHE A 34 0.95 2.10 3.84
C PHE A 34 0.35 3.51 3.84
N THR A 35 0.12 4.06 5.03
CA THR A 35 -0.39 5.41 5.25
C THR A 35 0.24 5.97 6.52
N ASP A 36 1.03 7.02 6.38
CA ASP A 36 1.62 7.81 7.47
C ASP A 36 2.34 9.02 6.83
N HIS A 37 3.23 9.66 7.58
CA HIS A 37 4.17 10.64 7.10
C HIS A 37 5.26 10.02 6.20
N GLY A 38 5.82 10.88 5.35
CA GLY A 38 6.98 10.58 4.55
C GLY A 38 7.86 11.80 4.40
N ALA A 39 9.03 11.55 3.83
CA ALA A 39 9.99 12.57 3.42
C ALA A 39 10.77 12.01 2.21
N PRO A 40 11.60 12.82 1.52
CA PRO A 40 12.41 12.32 0.42
C PRO A 40 13.24 11.08 0.78
N GLY A 41 12.85 9.93 0.22
CA GLY A 41 13.53 8.65 0.37
C GLY A 41 13.24 7.87 1.65
N LEU A 42 12.19 8.20 2.40
CA LEU A 42 11.72 7.43 3.55
C LEU A 42 10.22 7.55 3.79
N ILE A 43 9.68 6.58 4.54
CA ILE A 43 8.36 6.65 5.17
C ILE A 43 8.52 6.42 6.68
N ALA A 44 7.75 7.12 7.49
CA ALA A 44 7.91 7.12 8.94
C ALA A 44 7.05 6.04 9.61
N PHE A 45 7.55 5.49 10.70
CA PHE A 45 6.79 4.72 11.68
C PHE A 45 6.86 5.44 13.02
N PRO A 46 6.02 5.07 14.01
CA PRO A 46 5.98 5.78 15.29
C PRO A 46 7.33 5.94 16.01
N ASP A 47 8.22 4.95 15.90
CA ASP A 47 9.50 4.90 16.61
C ASP A 47 10.74 4.80 15.70
N ASP A 48 10.58 4.74 14.36
CA ASP A 48 11.69 4.51 13.41
C ASP A 48 11.28 4.86 11.97
N ASP A 49 12.24 4.93 11.04
CA ASP A 49 12.00 5.27 9.63
C ASP A 49 12.36 4.09 8.71
N LEU A 50 11.53 3.84 7.69
CA LEU A 50 11.87 2.91 6.61
C LEU A 50 12.40 3.66 5.40
N HIS A 51 13.70 3.59 5.16
CA HIS A 51 14.30 4.19 3.99
C HIS A 51 14.02 3.41 2.70
N ALA A 52 13.87 4.13 1.58
CA ALA A 52 13.63 3.58 0.25
C ALA A 52 14.62 2.47 -0.14
N LYS A 53 15.90 2.61 0.23
CA LYS A 53 16.93 1.58 0.00
C LYS A 53 16.66 0.28 0.76
N GLN A 54 16.27 0.37 2.03
CA GLN A 54 15.94 -0.79 2.87
C GLN A 54 14.66 -1.46 2.37
N PHE A 55 13.65 -0.66 2.01
CA PHE A 55 12.42 -1.18 1.44
C PHE A 55 12.67 -1.93 0.12
N MET A 56 13.42 -1.33 -0.81
CA MET A 56 13.80 -1.98 -2.06
C MET A 56 14.63 -3.25 -1.88
N ALA A 57 15.53 -3.30 -0.89
CA ALA A 57 16.27 -4.51 -0.56
C ALA A 57 15.32 -5.64 -0.11
N THR A 58 14.30 -5.30 0.69
CA THR A 58 13.27 -6.24 1.13
C THR A 58 12.42 -6.73 -0.05
N LEU A 59 12.00 -5.85 -0.96
CA LEU A 59 11.24 -6.23 -2.15
C LEU A 59 12.01 -7.20 -3.05
N LYS A 60 13.32 -6.94 -3.26
CA LYS A 60 14.21 -7.86 -4.00
C LYS A 60 14.35 -9.21 -3.28
N TYR A 61 14.47 -9.20 -1.95
CA TYR A 61 14.51 -10.43 -1.17
C TYR A 61 13.24 -11.26 -1.36
N LEU A 62 12.06 -10.65 -1.23
CA LEU A 62 10.77 -11.32 -1.41
C LEU A 62 10.63 -11.92 -2.82
N HIS A 63 11.05 -11.17 -3.85
CA HIS A 63 11.05 -11.64 -5.23
C HIS A 63 11.97 -12.85 -5.42
N ASN A 64 13.23 -12.77 -4.96
CA ASN A 64 14.22 -13.83 -5.11
C ASN A 64 13.81 -15.13 -4.39
N HIS A 65 13.10 -15.00 -3.28
CA HIS A 65 12.60 -16.13 -2.49
C HIS A 65 11.20 -16.58 -2.93
N LYS A 66 10.68 -16.06 -4.05
CA LYS A 66 9.38 -16.41 -4.64
C LYS A 66 8.25 -16.34 -3.61
N ARG A 67 8.22 -15.24 -2.84
CA ARG A 67 7.22 -14.97 -1.80
C ARG A 67 5.95 -14.34 -2.35
N TYR A 68 5.84 -14.13 -3.66
CA TYR A 68 4.60 -13.70 -4.29
C TYR A 68 4.62 -14.06 -5.78
N SER A 69 3.44 -14.18 -6.38
CA SER A 69 3.22 -14.19 -7.82
C SER A 69 3.26 -12.75 -8.35
N LYS A 70 2.48 -11.86 -7.72
CA LYS A 70 2.45 -10.41 -7.97
C LYS A 70 2.38 -9.65 -6.65
N LEU A 71 2.90 -8.45 -6.63
CA LEU A 71 2.86 -7.57 -5.48
C LEU A 71 2.32 -6.20 -5.89
N VAL A 72 1.27 -5.73 -5.22
CA VAL A 72 0.67 -4.40 -5.42
C VAL A 72 0.95 -3.57 -4.18
N ILE A 73 1.45 -2.35 -4.33
CA ILE A 73 1.87 -1.48 -3.22
C ILE A 73 1.24 -0.10 -3.36
N TYR A 74 0.44 0.33 -2.39
CA TYR A 74 -0.12 1.68 -2.31
C TYR A 74 0.56 2.41 -1.15
N ILE A 75 1.11 3.61 -1.39
CA ILE A 75 1.74 4.44 -0.36
C ILE A 75 1.05 5.80 -0.32
N GLU A 76 0.35 6.07 0.77
CA GLU A 76 -0.04 7.40 1.22
C GLU A 76 1.05 7.97 2.12
N ALA A 77 1.71 9.04 1.66
CA ALA A 77 2.71 9.80 2.39
C ALA A 77 3.22 10.98 1.54
N CYS A 78 3.74 12.01 2.21
CA CYS A 78 4.52 13.07 1.58
C CYS A 78 5.74 12.49 0.86
N GLU A 79 6.05 13.05 -0.31
CA GLU A 79 7.15 12.65 -1.18
C GLU A 79 7.19 11.15 -1.50
N SER A 80 6.06 10.44 -1.36
CA SER A 80 5.97 8.97 -1.49
C SER A 80 6.51 8.43 -2.82
N GLY A 81 6.44 9.22 -3.91
CA GLY A 81 7.07 8.86 -5.18
C GLY A 81 8.58 8.59 -5.08
N SER A 82 9.27 9.24 -4.14
CA SER A 82 10.71 9.08 -3.88
C SER A 82 11.08 7.68 -3.37
N MET A 83 10.11 6.92 -2.85
CA MET A 83 10.31 5.52 -2.44
C MET A 83 10.56 4.56 -3.61
N PHE A 84 10.29 4.99 -4.86
CA PHE A 84 10.40 4.14 -6.04
C PHE A 84 11.13 4.79 -7.21
N GLN A 85 11.14 6.13 -7.29
CA GLN A 85 11.73 6.85 -8.42
C GLN A 85 13.21 6.46 -8.63
N GLY A 86 13.51 5.94 -9.82
CA GLY A 86 14.87 5.53 -10.19
C GLY A 86 15.41 4.29 -9.47
N ILE A 87 14.63 3.65 -8.60
CA ILE A 87 15.11 2.50 -7.80
C ILE A 87 14.26 1.23 -7.92
N LEU A 88 12.96 1.32 -8.24
CA LEU A 88 12.10 0.15 -8.50
C LEU A 88 12.20 -0.29 -9.97
N PRO A 89 12.83 -1.45 -10.28
CA PRO A 89 12.90 -1.94 -11.65
C PRO A 89 11.57 -2.60 -12.09
N SER A 90 11.37 -2.68 -13.40
CA SER A 90 10.13 -3.19 -14.03
C SER A 90 10.15 -4.70 -14.33
N ASN A 91 10.86 -5.48 -13.53
CA ASN A 91 10.99 -6.93 -13.70
C ASN A 91 10.79 -7.71 -12.39
N LEU A 92 10.11 -7.11 -11.40
CA LEU A 92 9.90 -7.73 -10.09
C LEU A 92 8.47 -8.23 -9.89
N ASN A 93 7.57 -8.12 -10.87
CA ASN A 93 6.13 -8.35 -10.72
C ASN A 93 5.52 -7.46 -9.61
N ILE A 94 6.01 -6.21 -9.53
CA ILE A 94 5.55 -5.21 -8.55
C ILE A 94 4.84 -4.09 -9.29
N TYR A 95 3.61 -3.79 -8.89
CA TYR A 95 2.88 -2.59 -9.28
C TYR A 95 2.80 -1.68 -8.06
N ALA A 96 3.23 -0.43 -8.18
CA ALA A 96 3.15 0.53 -7.08
C ALA A 96 2.47 1.83 -7.49
N THR A 97 1.66 2.40 -6.60
CA THR A 97 1.10 3.75 -6.74
C THR A 97 1.35 4.56 -5.47
N THR A 98 1.53 5.86 -5.63
CA THR A 98 1.87 6.77 -4.53
C THR A 98 0.97 7.99 -4.56
N ALA A 99 0.60 8.50 -3.39
CA ALA A 99 -0.25 9.69 -3.23
C ALA A 99 0.37 10.96 -3.83
N ALA A 100 1.69 11.08 -3.74
CA ALA A 100 2.42 12.27 -4.15
C ALA A 100 3.60 11.94 -5.08
N SER A 101 4.04 12.94 -5.83
CA SER A 101 5.31 12.91 -6.55
C SER A 101 6.50 12.94 -5.57
N PRO A 102 7.73 12.68 -6.05
CA PRO A 102 8.93 12.62 -5.20
C PRO A 102 9.32 13.92 -4.48
N THR A 103 8.67 15.05 -4.80
CA THR A 103 9.08 16.39 -4.37
C THR A 103 7.91 17.23 -3.85
N GLU A 104 6.77 16.60 -3.54
CA GLU A 104 5.60 17.30 -3.00
C GLU A 104 4.98 16.50 -1.86
N SER A 105 4.22 17.20 -1.02
CA SER A 105 3.47 16.60 0.07
C SER A 105 2.20 15.92 -0.42
N SER A 106 1.70 14.95 0.36
CA SER A 106 0.31 14.51 0.26
C SER A 106 -0.56 15.31 1.25
N TYR A 107 -1.87 15.11 1.18
CA TYR A 107 -2.83 15.99 1.86
C TYR A 107 -3.90 15.20 2.60
N GLY A 108 -4.22 15.67 3.80
CA GLY A 108 -5.43 15.28 4.52
C GLY A 108 -6.70 15.81 3.84
N THR A 109 -7.82 15.17 4.10
CA THR A 109 -9.17 15.60 3.71
C THR A 109 -10.13 15.53 4.91
N PHE A 110 -11.27 16.20 4.80
CA PHE A 110 -12.24 16.38 5.88
C PHE A 110 -11.64 17.02 7.15
N CYS A 111 -10.89 18.11 6.97
CA CYS A 111 -10.18 18.78 8.05
C CYS A 111 -10.98 19.90 8.75
N ASP A 112 -12.09 20.34 8.16
CA ASP A 112 -12.85 21.52 8.61
C ASP A 112 -14.00 21.17 9.58
N ASP A 113 -13.83 20.16 10.43
CA ASP A 113 -14.81 19.84 11.48
C ASP A 113 -14.61 20.77 12.70
N PRO A 114 -15.63 21.55 13.11
CA PRO A 114 -15.48 22.50 14.21
C PRO A 114 -15.29 21.87 15.59
N LYS A 115 -15.54 20.55 15.73
CA LYS A 115 -15.39 19.78 16.97
C LYS A 115 -14.15 18.90 16.97
N ILE A 116 -13.65 18.52 15.79
CA ILE A 116 -12.51 17.62 15.63
C ILE A 116 -11.35 18.43 15.02
N PRO A 117 -10.33 18.81 15.81
CA PRO A 117 -9.19 19.60 15.33
C PRO A 117 -8.18 18.74 14.57
N SER A 118 -8.64 17.87 13.69
CA SER A 118 -7.84 16.93 12.89
C SER A 118 -8.56 16.60 11.59
N CYS A 119 -7.81 16.28 10.55
CA CYS A 119 -8.35 15.63 9.36
C CYS A 119 -8.83 14.21 9.69
N LEU A 120 -9.87 13.74 9.00
CA LEU A 120 -10.46 12.41 9.23
C LEU A 120 -9.95 11.34 8.25
N ALA A 121 -9.32 11.75 7.15
CA ALA A 121 -8.72 10.86 6.18
C ALA A 121 -7.59 11.57 5.42
N ASP A 122 -6.82 10.80 4.67
CA ASP A 122 -5.90 11.32 3.64
C ASP A 122 -6.58 11.26 2.26
N LEU A 123 -6.33 12.25 1.41
CA LEU A 123 -7.06 12.46 0.16
C LEU A 123 -6.89 11.28 -0.80
N TYR A 124 -5.65 10.89 -1.10
CA TYR A 124 -5.39 9.75 -1.99
C TYR A 124 -5.97 8.46 -1.41
N SER A 125 -5.79 8.26 -0.11
CA SER A 125 -6.37 7.13 0.63
C SER A 125 -7.89 7.05 0.48
N TYR A 126 -8.56 8.16 0.72
CA TYR A 126 -10.01 8.29 0.55
C TYR A 126 -10.44 7.94 -0.88
N ASP A 127 -9.77 8.50 -1.89
CA ASP A 127 -10.16 8.32 -3.29
C ASP A 127 -10.05 6.86 -3.76
N TRP A 128 -8.97 6.14 -3.42
CA TRP A 128 -8.84 4.74 -3.84
C TRP A 128 -9.77 3.80 -3.05
N ILE A 129 -10.05 4.14 -1.79
CA ILE A 129 -11.01 3.42 -0.94
C ILE A 129 -12.42 3.58 -1.51
N VAL A 130 -12.85 4.80 -1.82
CA VAL A 130 -14.17 5.07 -2.39
C VAL A 130 -14.32 4.45 -3.78
N ASP A 131 -13.30 4.51 -4.65
CA ASP A 131 -13.32 3.80 -5.93
C ASP A 131 -13.55 2.29 -5.72
N SER A 132 -12.88 1.71 -4.72
CA SER A 132 -12.99 0.28 -4.40
C SER A 132 -14.35 -0.11 -3.82
N GLN A 133 -15.01 0.78 -3.07
CA GLN A 133 -16.35 0.56 -2.51
C GLN A 133 -17.46 0.70 -3.56
N THR A 134 -17.29 1.62 -4.50
CA THR A 134 -18.30 1.97 -5.50
C THR A 134 -18.27 1.09 -6.75
N HIS A 135 -17.20 0.31 -6.94
CA HIS A 135 -17.02 -0.55 -8.11
C HIS A 135 -16.87 -2.04 -7.78
N GLN A 136 -17.36 -2.90 -8.69
CA GLN A 136 -17.12 -4.33 -8.61
C GLN A 136 -15.65 -4.67 -8.93
N LEU A 137 -14.87 -5.03 -7.90
CA LEU A 137 -13.42 -5.33 -8.01
C LEU A 137 -13.09 -6.50 -8.97
N THR A 138 -14.05 -7.36 -9.30
CA THR A 138 -13.91 -8.43 -10.31
C THR A 138 -13.90 -7.91 -11.76
N ARG A 139 -14.31 -6.66 -11.95
CA ARG A 139 -14.43 -5.99 -13.26
C ARG A 139 -13.56 -4.74 -13.34
N ARG A 140 -13.21 -4.14 -12.19
CA ARG A 140 -12.29 -3.00 -12.09
C ARG A 140 -10.84 -3.47 -12.21
N THR A 141 -10.07 -2.80 -13.06
CA THR A 141 -8.62 -3.03 -13.21
C THR A 141 -7.82 -2.02 -12.38
N LEU A 142 -6.57 -2.36 -12.05
CA LEU A 142 -5.66 -1.43 -11.37
C LEU A 142 -5.40 -0.15 -12.18
N ASP A 143 -5.36 -0.24 -13.52
CA ASP A 143 -5.17 0.95 -14.36
C ASP A 143 -6.39 1.86 -14.37
N GLN A 144 -7.59 1.30 -14.38
CA GLN A 144 -8.82 2.08 -14.26
C GLN A 144 -8.90 2.80 -12.92
N GLN A 145 -8.63 2.08 -11.82
CA GLN A 145 -8.57 2.69 -10.49
C GLN A 145 -7.49 3.78 -10.42
N TYR A 146 -6.28 3.52 -10.93
CA TYR A 146 -5.22 4.54 -10.96
C TYR A 146 -5.64 5.81 -11.70
N ARG A 147 -6.30 5.70 -12.85
CA ARG A 147 -6.76 6.87 -13.61
C ARG A 147 -7.84 7.65 -12.87
N GLU A 148 -8.73 6.96 -12.16
CA GLU A 148 -9.77 7.59 -11.36
C GLU A 148 -9.16 8.30 -10.16
N VAL A 149 -8.36 7.59 -9.36
CA VAL A 149 -7.70 8.14 -8.17
C VAL A 149 -6.79 9.31 -8.55
N LYS A 150 -6.05 9.22 -9.65
CA LYS A 150 -5.25 10.35 -10.14
C LYS A 150 -6.09 11.57 -10.56
N ARG A 151 -7.36 11.38 -10.92
CA ARG A 151 -8.28 12.48 -11.27
C ARG A 151 -8.90 13.11 -10.02
N GLU A 152 -9.27 12.29 -9.04
CA GLU A 152 -9.94 12.75 -7.81
C GLU A 152 -8.95 13.33 -6.78
N THR A 153 -7.74 12.79 -6.70
CA THR A 153 -6.68 13.33 -5.84
C THR A 153 -6.07 14.56 -6.50
N ASP A 154 -6.65 15.73 -6.26
CA ASP A 154 -6.37 16.97 -7.00
C ASP A 154 -5.35 17.91 -6.30
N LEU A 155 -5.01 17.63 -5.03
CA LEU A 155 -4.02 18.42 -4.27
C LEU A 155 -2.57 17.94 -4.47
N SER A 156 -2.36 16.72 -4.97
CA SER A 156 -1.04 16.13 -5.23
C SER A 156 -1.04 15.32 -6.53
N HIS A 157 0.13 14.90 -7.02
CA HIS A 157 0.23 14.18 -8.29
C HIS A 157 0.48 12.68 -8.09
N VAL A 158 -0.60 11.90 -8.13
CA VAL A 158 -0.54 10.43 -8.03
C VAL A 158 0.39 9.82 -9.09
N GLN A 159 1.41 9.09 -8.64
CA GLN A 159 2.39 8.43 -9.50
C GLN A 159 2.18 6.91 -9.53
N ARG A 160 2.75 6.27 -10.56
CA ARG A 160 2.77 4.82 -10.72
C ARG A 160 4.18 4.35 -11.09
N TYR A 161 4.62 3.27 -10.47
CA TYR A 161 5.95 2.68 -10.64
C TYR A 161 5.90 1.16 -10.84
N GLY A 162 7.03 0.59 -11.24
CA GLY A 162 7.20 -0.83 -11.45
C GLY A 162 6.58 -1.32 -12.76
N ASP A 163 6.08 -2.55 -12.72
CA ASP A 163 5.53 -3.24 -13.87
C ASP A 163 4.21 -2.59 -14.27
N LYS A 164 4.07 -2.25 -15.56
CA LYS A 164 2.84 -1.68 -16.14
C LYS A 164 1.77 -2.75 -16.30
N VAL A 165 1.47 -3.51 -15.25
CA VAL A 165 0.47 -4.57 -15.36
C VAL A 165 -0.94 -4.02 -15.23
N SER A 166 -1.28 -3.21 -16.23
CA SER A 166 -2.50 -2.43 -16.36
C SER A 166 -3.76 -3.28 -16.54
N THR A 167 -3.63 -4.57 -16.83
CA THR A 167 -4.76 -5.46 -17.14
C THR A 167 -5.21 -6.34 -15.97
N TYR A 168 -4.54 -6.28 -14.82
CA TYR A 168 -4.98 -7.04 -13.65
C TYR A 168 -6.28 -6.49 -13.08
N LYS A 169 -7.24 -7.40 -12.94
CA LYS A 169 -8.46 -7.19 -12.17
C LYS A 169 -8.12 -7.20 -10.68
N ILE A 170 -8.69 -6.27 -9.92
CA ILE A 170 -8.39 -6.10 -8.49
C ILE A 170 -8.68 -7.39 -7.70
N HIS A 171 -9.71 -8.16 -8.09
CA HIS A 171 -10.08 -9.42 -7.45
C HIS A 171 -9.07 -10.60 -7.60
N HIS A 172 -8.04 -10.53 -8.46
CA HIS A 172 -7.10 -11.66 -8.59
C HIS A 172 -6.17 -11.83 -7.37
N ILE A 173 -6.19 -10.88 -6.43
CA ILE A 173 -5.46 -10.90 -5.17
C ILE A 173 -6.19 -11.82 -4.17
N ARG A 174 -5.81 -13.11 -4.14
CA ARG A 174 -6.52 -14.17 -3.38
C ARG A 174 -6.34 -14.05 -1.86
N HIS A 175 -7.38 -14.47 -1.14
CA HIS A 175 -7.40 -14.65 0.32
C HIS A 175 -6.82 -16.03 0.68
N SER A 176 -5.64 -16.09 1.30
CA SER A 176 -5.18 -17.31 1.97
C SER A 176 -5.82 -17.38 3.36
N ARG A 177 -6.52 -18.48 3.67
CA ARG A 177 -6.96 -18.78 5.03
C ARG A 177 -5.73 -19.27 5.80
N PHE A 178 -5.35 -18.58 6.86
CA PHE A 178 -4.36 -19.08 7.79
C PHE A 178 -4.99 -20.17 8.68
N GLY A 179 -4.44 -21.38 8.55
CA GLY A 179 -4.73 -22.49 9.45
C GLY A 179 -4.28 -22.16 10.88
N ASN A 180 -4.94 -22.81 11.83
CA ASN A 180 -5.05 -22.45 13.23
C ASN A 180 -3.78 -22.76 14.06
N ASP A 181 -2.60 -22.33 13.61
CA ASP A 181 -1.34 -22.50 14.34
C ASP A 181 -0.66 -21.15 14.57
N ARG A 182 -0.93 -20.60 15.77
CA ARG A 182 -0.14 -19.63 16.56
C ARG A 182 0.65 -18.55 15.79
N GLN A 183 0.07 -17.34 15.87
CA GLN A 183 0.78 -16.07 16.15
C GLN A 183 1.45 -15.33 14.98
N CYS A 184 0.62 -14.84 14.04
CA CYS A 184 0.64 -13.46 13.51
C CYS A 184 -0.70 -13.23 12.80
N CYS A 185 -1.42 -12.17 13.15
CA CYS A 185 -2.69 -11.73 12.53
C CYS A 185 -3.88 -12.70 12.62
N THR A 186 -4.52 -12.81 13.79
CA THR A 186 -5.91 -13.28 13.88
C THR A 186 -6.87 -12.09 13.74
N ALA A 187 -7.07 -11.63 12.51
CA ALA A 187 -8.23 -10.81 12.18
C ALA A 187 -8.73 -11.24 10.80
N ASN A 188 -9.90 -11.90 10.77
CA ASN A 188 -10.67 -12.04 9.54
C ASN A 188 -11.19 -10.63 9.20
N LEU A 189 -10.46 -9.90 8.37
CA LEU A 189 -10.90 -8.63 7.82
C LEU A 189 -11.16 -8.82 6.32
N THR A 190 -12.44 -8.79 5.94
CA THR A 190 -12.83 -8.59 4.54
C THR A 190 -12.39 -7.20 4.08
N ILE A 191 -12.29 -6.96 2.76
CA ILE A 191 -12.10 -5.60 2.24
C ILE A 191 -13.15 -4.65 2.84
N GLU A 192 -14.39 -5.10 3.02
CA GLU A 192 -15.44 -4.31 3.68
C GLU A 192 -15.11 -3.92 5.13
N GLN A 193 -14.30 -4.70 5.84
CA GLN A 193 -13.92 -4.44 7.24
C GLN A 193 -12.62 -3.63 7.39
N VAL A 194 -11.89 -3.41 6.30
CA VAL A 194 -10.75 -2.45 6.24
C VAL A 194 -11.24 -1.04 5.88
N LEU A 195 -12.44 -0.96 5.31
CA LEU A 195 -13.06 0.25 4.78
C LEU A 195 -14.18 0.80 5.71
N MET A 196 -14.18 0.38 6.98
CA MET A 196 -14.95 0.89 8.12
C MET A 196 -14.03 0.99 9.34
#